data_AF-A0A0Q6LJ93-F1
#
_entry.id   AF-A0A0Q6LJ93-F1
#
_cell.length_a   1.000
_cell.length_b   1.000
_cell.length_c   1.000
_cell.angle_alpha   90.00
_cell.angle_beta   90.00
_cell.angle_gamma   90.00
#
_symmetry.space_group_name_H-M   'P 1'
#
loop_
_entity.id
_entity.type
_entity.pdbx_description
1 polymer ?
#
loop_
_entity_poly.entity_id
_entity_poly.type
_entity_poly.pdbx_seq_one_letter_code
_entity_poly.pdbx_strand_id
1 'polypeptide(L)'
;MDITIQNFEADLINASVEQPVLLDIWAPWCGPCKALTPVLEKIEVAYAGRFKLAKLNADEQPEISSQLSQMFGVRSIPFCVLFKGGQPVDGFVGALPEAQVREFLDRHVPSAEEAAAEEDLAAAEELLAEGDADSALERLQEAVAIDPANDVARYDYLRALLTMGRVDDARRAFDPVASKVMLDARLAAAGHWLAACEKAASARSPDQLAAAIAASKRDFDARFELAQTHFAAQRFTQAMDELLEIVMRDKAWNGELARKTYVAILELMSKPAPAKAEAAAPKGAVEVAGKVNTAPADPVVDQYRRKLSMALF
;
A
#
# COMPACT_ATOMS: atom_id res chain seq x y z
N MET A 1 26.41 12.69 -2.40
CA MET A 1 26.73 12.30 -1.00
C MET A 1 27.79 11.22 -1.03
N ASP A 2 28.81 11.27 -0.17
CA ASP A 2 29.83 10.22 -0.10
C ASP A 2 29.48 9.20 0.99
N ILE A 3 29.58 7.91 0.65
CA ILE A 3 29.30 6.80 1.55
C ILE A 3 30.62 6.29 2.14
N THR A 4 30.60 6.06 3.44
CA THR A 4 31.62 5.40 4.22
C THR A 4 31.01 4.27 5.02
N ILE A 5 31.84 3.40 5.60
CA ILE A 5 31.35 2.35 6.49
C ILE A 5 30.53 2.88 7.68
N GLN A 6 30.81 4.10 8.15
CA GLN A 6 30.10 4.69 9.30
C GLN A 6 28.69 5.15 8.96
N ASN A 7 28.45 5.63 7.73
CA ASN A 7 27.13 6.14 7.33
C ASN A 7 26.37 5.20 6.39
N PHE A 8 26.98 4.08 5.97
CA PHE A 8 26.36 3.12 5.06
C PHE A 8 24.96 2.69 5.49
N GLU A 9 24.76 2.38 6.77
CA GLU A 9 23.44 1.94 7.25
C GLU A 9 22.40 3.06 7.21
N ALA A 10 22.74 4.26 7.71
CA ALA A 10 21.79 5.38 7.75
C ALA A 10 21.53 5.98 6.37
N ASP A 11 22.58 6.33 5.64
CA ASP A 11 22.53 7.17 4.45
C ASP A 11 22.31 6.39 3.15
N LEU A 12 22.48 5.06 3.17
CA LEU A 12 22.21 4.20 2.03
C LEU A 12 21.08 3.21 2.32
N ILE A 13 21.22 2.37 3.34
CA ILE A 13 20.24 1.30 3.60
C ILE A 13 18.91 1.89 4.06
N ASN A 14 18.89 2.65 5.16
CA ASN A 14 17.66 3.22 5.69
C ASN A 14 17.07 4.27 4.74
N ALA A 15 17.91 5.14 4.16
CA ALA A 15 17.48 6.09 3.13
C ALA A 15 16.80 5.38 1.94
N SER A 16 17.30 4.20 1.52
CA SER A 16 16.70 3.45 0.41
C SER A 16 15.33 2.84 0.71
N VAL A 17 14.91 2.80 1.98
CA VAL A 17 13.55 2.42 2.37
C VAL A 17 12.56 3.54 2.03
N GLU A 18 12.97 4.79 2.21
CA GLU A 18 12.15 5.98 1.94
C GLU A 18 12.19 6.35 0.45
N GLN A 19 13.35 6.27 -0.18
CA GLN A 19 13.56 6.71 -1.56
C GLN A 19 14.69 5.94 -2.23
N PRO A 20 14.57 5.50 -3.51
CA PRO A 20 15.66 4.80 -4.19
C PRO A 20 17.00 5.57 -4.16
N VAL A 21 18.09 4.86 -3.87
CA VAL A 21 19.45 5.43 -3.82
C VAL A 21 20.34 4.74 -4.85
N LEU A 22 20.86 5.49 -5.82
CA LEU A 22 21.85 5.00 -6.77
C LEU A 22 23.26 5.24 -6.22
N LEU A 23 24.00 4.17 -5.97
CA LEU A 23 25.38 4.21 -5.50
C LEU A 23 26.36 4.14 -6.69
N ASP A 24 27.08 5.23 -6.97
CA ASP A 24 28.18 5.29 -7.95
C ASP A 24 29.49 4.85 -7.29
N ILE A 25 29.97 3.65 -7.62
CA ILE A 25 31.26 3.13 -7.16
C ILE A 25 32.35 3.54 -8.15
N TRP A 26 33.24 4.42 -7.69
CA TRP A 26 34.23 5.11 -8.52
C TRP A 26 35.63 5.10 -7.87
N ALA A 27 36.62 5.59 -8.61
CA ALA A 27 37.96 5.89 -8.07
C ALA A 27 38.63 7.04 -8.86
N PRO A 28 39.58 7.79 -8.27
CA PRO A 28 40.19 8.96 -8.93
C PRO A 28 40.94 8.66 -10.24
N TRP A 29 41.49 7.45 -10.35
CA TRP A 29 42.21 6.95 -11.52
C TRP A 29 41.29 6.42 -12.62
N CYS A 30 40.00 6.24 -12.34
CA CYS A 30 39.02 5.72 -13.30
C CYS A 30 38.63 6.79 -14.32
N GLY A 31 39.20 6.71 -15.53
CA GLY A 31 38.85 7.60 -16.64
C GLY A 31 37.35 7.61 -16.99
N PRO A 32 36.71 6.44 -17.22
CA PRO A 32 35.29 6.38 -17.54
C PRO A 32 34.37 6.95 -16.44
N CYS A 33 34.76 6.81 -15.16
CA CYS A 33 34.01 7.38 -14.03
C CYS A 33 33.89 8.92 -14.16
N LYS A 34 34.96 9.59 -14.60
CA LYS A 34 34.96 11.06 -14.81
C LYS A 34 33.95 11.52 -15.87
N ALA A 35 33.58 10.65 -16.81
CA ALA A 35 32.55 10.93 -17.79
C ALA A 35 31.14 10.61 -17.28
N LEU A 36 31.00 9.53 -16.49
CA LEU A 36 29.72 9.07 -15.98
C LEU A 36 29.18 9.95 -14.83
N THR A 37 30.02 10.31 -13.85
CA THR A 37 29.58 11.03 -12.64
C THR A 37 28.82 12.33 -12.96
N PRO A 38 29.26 13.21 -13.89
CA PRO A 38 28.49 14.41 -14.25
C PRO A 38 27.15 14.10 -14.91
N VAL A 39 27.03 12.98 -15.63
CA VAL A 39 25.76 12.52 -16.20
C VAL A 39 24.82 12.10 -15.09
N LEU A 40 25.29 11.35 -14.09
CA LEU A 40 24.50 10.94 -12.94
C LEU A 40 24.00 12.14 -12.13
N GLU A 41 24.87 13.12 -11.86
CA GLU A 41 24.49 14.36 -11.15
C GLU A 41 23.42 15.15 -11.93
N LYS A 42 23.57 15.27 -13.26
CA LYS A 42 22.58 15.94 -14.11
C LYS A 42 21.23 15.21 -14.06
N ILE A 43 21.25 13.87 -14.09
CA ILE A 43 20.03 13.06 -14.02
C ILE A 43 19.38 13.22 -12.64
N GLU A 44 20.14 13.18 -11.54
CA GLU A 44 19.62 13.38 -10.18
C GLU A 44 18.84 14.71 -10.07
N VAL A 45 19.41 15.80 -10.56
CA VAL A 45 18.73 17.11 -10.60
C VAL A 45 17.46 17.05 -11.45
N ALA A 46 17.51 16.41 -12.62
CA ALA A 46 16.36 16.30 -13.51
C ALA A 46 15.24 15.40 -12.97
N TYR A 47 15.56 14.46 -12.08
CA TYR A 47 14.59 13.59 -11.43
C TYR A 47 13.97 14.23 -10.18
N ALA A 48 14.41 15.43 -9.80
CA ALA A 48 13.75 16.29 -8.82
C ALA A 48 13.43 15.57 -7.50
N GLY A 49 14.37 14.77 -6.98
CA GLY A 49 14.15 14.04 -5.74
C GLY A 49 13.23 12.83 -5.89
N ARG A 50 13.19 12.17 -7.05
CA ARG A 50 12.62 10.81 -7.17
C ARG A 50 13.62 9.70 -6.82
N PHE A 51 14.91 10.01 -6.88
CA PHE A 51 15.99 9.16 -6.36
C PHE A 51 17.14 10.04 -5.83
N LYS A 52 18.05 9.42 -5.08
CA LYS A 52 19.26 10.07 -4.55
C LYS A 52 20.53 9.45 -5.12
N LEU A 53 21.53 10.27 -5.46
CA LEU A 53 22.84 9.83 -5.88
C LEU A 53 23.81 9.80 -4.68
N ALA A 54 24.31 8.59 -4.41
CA ALA A 54 25.38 8.33 -3.48
C ALA A 54 26.65 7.96 -4.24
N LYS A 55 27.82 8.24 -3.67
CA LYS A 55 29.12 7.93 -4.26
C LYS A 55 29.94 7.12 -3.26
N LEU A 56 30.66 6.13 -3.75
CA LEU A 56 31.58 5.31 -2.96
C LEU A 56 32.94 5.29 -3.66
N ASN A 57 33.96 5.85 -3.01
CA ASN A 57 35.32 5.68 -3.50
C ASN A 57 35.80 4.27 -3.17
N ALA A 58 36.05 3.45 -4.19
CA ALA A 58 36.46 2.07 -4.05
C ALA A 58 37.83 1.89 -3.37
N ASP A 59 38.72 2.89 -3.48
CA ASP A 59 40.05 2.84 -2.84
C ASP A 59 39.94 3.13 -1.33
N GLU A 60 39.00 3.99 -0.93
CA GLU A 60 38.80 4.41 0.47
C GLU A 60 37.88 3.45 1.22
N GLN A 61 36.92 2.84 0.53
CA GLN A 61 35.94 1.90 1.10
C GLN A 61 36.01 0.54 0.37
N PRO A 62 37.17 -0.15 0.38
CA PRO A 62 37.37 -1.38 -0.38
C PRO A 62 36.49 -2.54 0.12
N GLU A 63 36.14 -2.56 1.41
CA GLU A 63 35.29 -3.57 2.02
C GLU A 63 33.89 -3.56 1.38
N ILE A 64 33.21 -2.40 1.41
CA ILE A 64 31.88 -2.21 0.81
C ILE A 64 31.93 -2.48 -0.69
N SER A 65 32.90 -1.89 -1.39
CA SER A 65 33.05 -2.03 -2.85
C SER A 65 33.25 -3.49 -3.27
N SER A 66 34.12 -4.22 -2.56
CA SER A 66 34.40 -5.63 -2.85
C SER A 66 33.19 -6.54 -2.60
N GLN A 67 32.44 -6.30 -1.52
CA GLN A 67 31.24 -7.06 -1.20
C GLN A 67 30.17 -6.89 -2.28
N LEU A 68 29.87 -5.64 -2.68
CA LEU A 68 28.90 -5.37 -3.74
C LEU A 68 29.36 -5.94 -5.09
N SER A 69 30.65 -5.80 -5.42
CA SER A 69 31.22 -6.37 -6.63
C SER A 69 31.09 -7.90 -6.68
N GLN A 70 31.33 -8.58 -5.55
CA GLN A 70 31.14 -10.03 -5.45
C GLN A 70 29.66 -10.44 -5.59
N MET A 71 28.75 -9.71 -4.93
CA MET A 71 27.30 -9.99 -5.02
C MET A 71 26.77 -9.93 -6.46
N PHE A 72 27.24 -8.97 -7.25
CA PHE A 72 26.81 -8.77 -8.64
C PHE A 72 27.73 -9.44 -9.67
N GLY A 73 28.81 -10.12 -9.25
CA GLY A 73 29.78 -10.76 -10.15
C GLY A 73 30.58 -9.78 -11.01
N VAL A 74 30.73 -8.54 -10.56
CA VAL A 74 31.40 -7.43 -11.28
C VAL A 74 32.86 -7.33 -10.84
N ARG A 75 33.74 -6.92 -11.76
CA ARG A 75 35.20 -6.80 -11.50
C ARG A 75 35.80 -5.46 -11.93
N SER A 76 34.98 -4.54 -12.43
CA SER A 76 35.44 -3.28 -13.01
C SER A 76 34.57 -2.12 -12.55
N ILE A 77 35.20 -0.95 -12.42
CA ILE A 77 34.52 0.33 -12.20
C ILE A 77 34.52 1.17 -13.49
N PRO A 78 33.57 2.11 -13.66
CA PRO A 78 32.47 2.45 -12.75
C PRO A 78 31.45 1.31 -12.63
N PHE A 79 30.94 1.13 -11.42
CA PHE A 79 29.87 0.18 -11.12
C PHE A 79 28.81 0.91 -10.32
N CYS A 80 27.57 0.94 -10.83
CA CYS A 80 26.47 1.59 -10.14
C CYS A 80 25.49 0.54 -9.60
N VAL A 81 25.07 0.69 -8.35
CA VAL A 81 24.10 -0.20 -7.69
C VAL A 81 22.92 0.61 -7.22
N LEU A 82 21.71 0.19 -7.57
CA LEU A 82 20.49 0.80 -7.07
C LEU A 82 20.03 0.08 -5.81
N PHE A 83 19.82 0.84 -4.75
CA PHE A 83 19.20 0.38 -3.51
C PHE A 83 17.76 0.86 -3.44
N LYS A 84 16.84 -0.04 -3.10
CA LYS A 84 15.41 0.24 -2.88
C LYS A 84 14.87 -0.73 -1.83
N GLY A 85 14.03 -0.23 -0.92
CA GLY A 85 13.47 -1.05 0.16
C GLY A 85 14.53 -1.59 1.12
N GLY A 86 15.67 -0.91 1.29
CA GLY A 86 16.75 -1.35 2.17
C GLY A 86 17.67 -2.41 1.57
N GLN A 87 17.55 -2.73 0.28
CA GLN A 87 18.30 -3.80 -0.38
C GLN A 87 18.84 -3.34 -1.75
N PRO A 88 19.95 -3.90 -2.24
CA PRO A 88 20.40 -3.69 -3.61
C PRO A 88 19.49 -4.48 -4.57
N VAL A 89 18.84 -3.79 -5.51
CA VAL A 89 17.80 -4.37 -6.39
C VAL A 89 18.24 -4.55 -7.83
N ASP A 90 19.17 -3.73 -8.32
CA ASP A 90 19.70 -3.80 -9.69
C ASP A 90 21.03 -3.04 -9.77
N GLY A 91 21.77 -3.19 -10.87
CA GLY A 91 23.00 -2.45 -11.09
C GLY A 91 23.51 -2.52 -12.53
N PHE A 92 24.40 -1.60 -12.90
CA PHE A 92 25.03 -1.57 -14.21
C PHE A 92 26.52 -1.23 -14.13
N VAL A 93 27.27 -1.69 -15.13
CA VAL A 93 28.74 -1.54 -15.18
C VAL A 93 29.13 -0.70 -16.39
N GLY A 94 30.12 0.16 -16.20
CA GLY A 94 30.68 1.01 -17.25
C GLY A 94 29.98 2.36 -17.38
N ALA A 95 30.58 3.23 -18.21
CA ALA A 95 30.05 4.56 -18.47
C ALA A 95 28.96 4.49 -19.55
N LEU A 96 27.72 4.28 -19.13
CA LEU A 96 26.56 4.23 -20.04
C LEU A 96 26.17 5.63 -20.54
N PRO A 97 25.61 5.76 -21.76
CA PRO A 97 24.99 7.00 -22.23
C PRO A 97 23.80 7.41 -21.35
N GLU A 98 23.52 8.72 -21.27
CA GLU A 98 22.44 9.29 -20.43
C GLU A 98 21.09 8.58 -20.65
N ALA A 99 20.73 8.29 -21.91
CA ALA A 99 19.47 7.62 -22.24
C ALA A 99 19.35 6.21 -21.62
N GLN A 100 20.43 5.44 -21.58
CA GLN A 100 20.44 4.10 -20.99
C GLN A 100 20.40 4.16 -19.46
N VAL A 101 21.02 5.17 -18.86
CA VAL A 101 20.92 5.39 -17.41
C VAL A 101 19.48 5.76 -17.02
N ARG A 102 18.83 6.62 -17.80
CA ARG A 102 17.41 6.96 -17.59
C ARG A 102 16.51 5.73 -17.73
N GLU A 103 16.69 4.96 -18.80
CA GLU A 103 15.95 3.70 -18.99
C GLU A 103 16.17 2.72 -17.83
N PHE A 104 17.39 2.62 -17.30
CA PHE A 104 17.67 1.83 -16.11
C PHE A 104 16.91 2.33 -14.89
N LEU A 105 16.94 3.65 -14.63
CA LEU A 105 16.29 4.26 -13.47
C LEU A 105 14.76 4.18 -13.56
N ASP A 106 14.18 4.43 -14.73
CA ASP A 106 12.71 4.46 -14.93
C ASP A 106 12.05 3.09 -14.70
N ARG A 107 12.82 1.99 -14.66
CA ARG A 107 12.31 0.66 -14.26
C ARG A 107 12.08 0.53 -12.76
N HIS A 108 12.71 1.38 -11.95
CA HIS A 108 12.80 1.21 -10.50
C HIS A 108 12.38 2.44 -9.70
N VAL A 109 12.55 3.61 -10.30
CA VAL A 109 12.24 4.92 -9.73
C VAL A 109 10.84 5.32 -10.19
N PRO A 110 9.96 5.79 -9.29
CA PRO A 110 8.63 6.26 -9.68
C PRO A 110 8.74 7.36 -10.75
N SER A 111 7.78 7.40 -11.65
CA SER A 111 7.56 8.52 -12.58
C SER A 111 7.26 9.82 -11.82
N ALA A 112 7.26 10.95 -12.55
CA ALA A 112 6.93 12.24 -11.94
C ALA A 112 5.47 12.28 -11.47
N GLU A 113 4.59 11.66 -12.25
CA GLU A 113 3.17 11.52 -11.96
C GLU A 113 2.95 10.63 -10.73
N GLU A 114 3.57 9.45 -10.66
CA GLU A 114 3.47 8.57 -9.49
C GLU A 114 3.99 9.25 -8.21
N ALA A 115 5.09 10.00 -8.30
CA ALA A 115 5.63 10.73 -7.16
C ALA A 115 4.69 11.86 -6.69
N ALA A 116 4.09 12.61 -7.61
CA ALA A 116 3.13 13.66 -7.29
C ALA A 116 1.84 13.08 -6.67
N ALA A 117 1.34 11.97 -7.20
CA ALA A 117 0.18 11.28 -6.63
C ALA A 117 0.44 10.78 -5.20
N GLU A 118 1.65 10.29 -4.92
CA GLU A 118 2.06 9.87 -3.57
C GLU A 118 2.14 11.06 -2.60
N GLU A 119 2.63 12.23 -3.06
CA GLU A 119 2.64 13.46 -2.26
C GLU A 119 1.22 13.91 -1.90
N ASP A 120 0.29 13.87 -2.85
CA ASP A 120 -1.12 14.17 -2.59
C ASP A 120 -1.78 13.16 -1.64
N LEU A 121 -1.43 11.88 -1.73
CA LEU A 121 -1.89 10.86 -0.78
C LEU A 121 -1.41 11.14 0.64
N ALA A 122 -0.12 11.44 0.80
CA ALA A 122 0.46 11.75 2.10
C ALA A 122 -0.20 13.01 2.71
N ALA A 123 -0.38 14.06 1.89
CA ALA A 123 -1.07 15.27 2.32
C ALA A 123 -2.53 15.00 2.74
N ALA A 124 -3.23 14.11 2.04
CA ALA A 124 -4.59 13.71 2.41
C ALA A 124 -4.64 12.99 3.77
N GLU A 125 -3.67 12.11 4.05
CA GLU A 125 -3.59 11.41 5.34
C GLU A 125 -3.41 12.39 6.49
N GLU A 126 -2.52 13.38 6.34
CA GLU A 126 -2.32 14.45 7.33
C GLU A 126 -3.60 15.25 7.56
N LEU A 127 -4.27 15.70 6.50
CA LEU A 127 -5.53 16.45 6.58
C LEU A 127 -6.65 15.64 7.26
N LEU A 128 -6.76 14.34 6.98
CA LEU A 128 -7.70 13.45 7.68
C LEU A 128 -7.37 13.33 9.17
N ALA A 129 -6.08 13.24 9.53
CA ALA A 129 -5.65 13.19 10.92
C ALA A 129 -5.97 14.49 11.69
N GLU A 130 -5.96 15.62 10.99
CA GLU A 130 -6.37 16.93 11.52
C GLU A 130 -7.90 17.13 11.53
N GLY A 131 -8.64 16.26 10.85
CA GLY A 131 -10.10 16.32 10.73
C GLY A 131 -10.61 17.21 9.59
N ASP A 132 -9.73 17.71 8.72
CA ASP A 132 -10.10 18.45 7.50
C ASP A 132 -10.43 17.50 6.35
N ALA A 133 -11.60 16.88 6.46
CA ALA A 133 -12.02 15.83 5.52
C ALA A 133 -12.32 16.34 4.11
N ASP A 134 -12.77 17.59 3.94
CA ASP A 134 -13.06 18.14 2.61
C ASP A 134 -11.76 18.42 1.83
N SER A 135 -10.76 19.04 2.48
CA SER A 135 -9.45 19.26 1.83
C SER A 135 -8.73 17.94 1.54
N ALA A 136 -8.83 16.96 2.44
CA ALA A 136 -8.27 15.63 2.19
C ALA A 136 -8.91 14.95 0.97
N LEU A 137 -10.23 15.12 0.81
CA LEU A 137 -10.95 14.56 -0.33
C LEU A 137 -10.49 15.14 -1.66
N GLU A 138 -10.18 16.43 -1.71
CA GLU A 138 -9.62 17.09 -2.89
C GLU A 138 -8.25 16.50 -3.26
N ARG A 139 -7.38 16.27 -2.28
CA ARG A 139 -6.06 15.65 -2.51
C ARG A 139 -6.16 14.21 -2.98
N LEU A 140 -7.04 13.42 -2.37
CA LEU A 140 -7.29 12.05 -2.83
C LEU A 140 -7.84 12.01 -4.26
N GLN A 141 -8.70 12.96 -4.62
CA GLN A 141 -9.21 13.06 -5.99
C GLN A 141 -8.09 13.39 -6.98
N GLU A 142 -7.20 14.32 -6.65
CA GLU A 142 -6.07 14.70 -7.49
C GLU A 142 -5.09 13.53 -7.65
N ALA A 143 -4.73 12.84 -6.57
CA ALA A 143 -3.88 11.65 -6.62
C ALA A 143 -4.43 10.58 -7.59
N VAL A 144 -5.74 10.31 -7.54
CA VAL A 144 -6.42 9.37 -8.45
C VAL A 144 -6.48 9.89 -9.89
N ALA A 145 -6.48 11.20 -10.10
CA ALA A 145 -6.48 11.81 -11.43
C ALA A 145 -5.09 11.74 -12.08
N ILE A 146 -4.04 11.98 -11.29
CA ILE A 146 -2.63 11.92 -11.72
C ILE A 146 -2.21 10.48 -12.01
N ASP A 147 -2.50 9.55 -11.10
CA ASP A 147 -2.26 8.11 -11.29
C ASP A 147 -3.57 7.30 -11.16
N PRO A 148 -4.34 7.18 -12.26
CA PRO A 148 -5.57 6.40 -12.27
C PRO A 148 -5.38 4.91 -12.01
N ALA A 149 -4.15 4.39 -12.17
CA ALA A 149 -3.80 2.99 -11.95
C ALA A 149 -3.48 2.68 -10.49
N ASN A 150 -3.25 3.70 -9.66
CA ASN A 150 -3.03 3.55 -8.22
C ASN A 150 -4.32 3.13 -7.50
N ASP A 151 -4.44 1.82 -7.29
CA ASP A 151 -5.60 1.23 -6.61
C ASP A 151 -5.63 1.58 -5.11
N VAL A 152 -4.48 1.90 -4.50
CA VAL A 152 -4.41 2.37 -3.11
C VAL A 152 -5.04 3.76 -3.01
N ALA A 153 -4.59 4.71 -3.85
CA ALA A 153 -5.17 6.06 -3.90
C ALA A 153 -6.68 6.02 -4.11
N ARG A 154 -7.13 5.17 -5.03
CA ARG A 154 -8.55 5.02 -5.33
C ARG A 154 -9.33 4.41 -4.18
N TYR A 155 -8.78 3.42 -3.49
CA TYR A 155 -9.41 2.85 -2.31
C TYR A 155 -9.55 3.89 -1.19
N ASP A 156 -8.53 4.69 -0.93
CA ASP A 156 -8.56 5.72 0.11
C ASP A 156 -9.55 6.84 -0.25
N TYR A 157 -9.61 7.25 -1.52
CA TYR A 157 -10.64 8.15 -2.03
C TYR A 157 -12.05 7.60 -1.84
N LEU A 158 -12.29 6.33 -2.21
CA LEU A 158 -13.57 5.65 -2.02
C LEU A 158 -13.98 5.62 -0.55
N ARG A 159 -13.04 5.28 0.32
CA ARG A 159 -13.25 5.22 1.76
C ARG A 159 -13.62 6.58 2.32
N ALA A 160 -12.94 7.66 1.92
CA ALA A 160 -13.25 9.02 2.33
C ALA A 160 -14.67 9.43 1.90
N LEU A 161 -15.03 9.20 0.63
CA LEU A 161 -16.36 9.49 0.09
C LEU A 161 -17.48 8.77 0.85
N LEU A 162 -17.32 7.46 1.08
CA LEU A 162 -18.29 6.65 1.83
C LEU A 162 -18.40 7.08 3.29
N THR A 163 -17.28 7.47 3.90
CA THR A 163 -17.27 7.99 5.28
C THR A 163 -18.10 9.27 5.40
N MET A 164 -18.01 10.14 4.39
CA MET A 164 -18.74 11.40 4.32
C MET A 164 -20.17 11.26 3.78
N GLY A 165 -20.61 10.04 3.42
CA GLY A 165 -21.94 9.80 2.85
C GLY A 165 -22.12 10.28 1.40
N ARG A 166 -21.03 10.56 0.67
CA ARG A 166 -21.04 10.97 -0.74
C ARG A 166 -21.18 9.74 -1.65
N VAL A 167 -22.32 9.05 -1.56
CA VAL A 167 -22.55 7.73 -2.19
C VAL A 167 -22.46 7.77 -3.71
N ASP A 168 -23.03 8.78 -4.37
CA ASP A 168 -23.01 8.90 -5.83
C ASP A 168 -21.58 9.14 -6.37
N ASP A 169 -20.79 9.92 -5.64
CA ASP A 169 -19.37 10.14 -5.96
C ASP A 169 -18.57 8.86 -5.78
N ALA A 170 -18.82 8.12 -4.69
CA ALA A 170 -18.16 6.84 -4.41
C ALA A 170 -18.49 5.81 -5.50
N ARG A 171 -19.73 5.78 -6.00
CA ARG A 171 -20.11 4.94 -7.16
C ARG A 171 -19.26 5.26 -8.38
N ARG A 172 -19.16 6.54 -8.75
CA ARG A 172 -18.35 6.97 -9.90
C ARG A 172 -16.87 6.64 -9.74
N ALA A 173 -16.33 6.78 -8.54
CA ALA A 173 -14.94 6.43 -8.24
C ALA A 173 -14.66 4.91 -8.29
N PHE A 174 -15.69 4.09 -7.99
CA PHE A 174 -15.59 2.64 -7.92
C PHE A 174 -15.71 1.97 -9.30
N ASP A 175 -16.53 2.52 -10.20
CA ASP A 175 -16.83 1.92 -11.51
C ASP A 175 -15.57 1.52 -12.31
N PRO A 176 -14.49 2.34 -12.39
CA PRO A 176 -13.26 1.97 -13.10
C PRO A 176 -12.52 0.76 -12.53
N VAL A 177 -12.74 0.41 -11.26
CA VAL A 177 -12.06 -0.69 -10.56
C VAL A 177 -12.99 -1.81 -10.14
N ALA A 178 -14.26 -1.76 -10.55
CA ALA A 178 -15.25 -2.79 -10.23
C ALA A 178 -14.81 -4.20 -10.68
N SER A 179 -14.05 -4.33 -11.77
CA SER A 179 -13.52 -5.62 -12.21
C SER A 179 -12.34 -6.14 -11.38
N LYS A 180 -11.68 -5.28 -10.59
CA LYS A 180 -10.51 -5.61 -9.78
C LYS A 180 -10.85 -6.18 -8.41
N VAL A 181 -12.12 -6.19 -8.00
CA VAL A 181 -12.55 -6.71 -6.68
C VAL A 181 -12.21 -8.19 -6.44
N MET A 182 -11.93 -8.96 -7.48
CA MET A 182 -11.50 -10.36 -7.34
C MET A 182 -10.00 -10.48 -7.06
N LEU A 183 -9.23 -9.40 -7.31
CA LEU A 183 -7.78 -9.32 -7.16
C LEU A 183 -7.38 -8.54 -5.91
N ASP A 184 -8.21 -7.58 -5.48
CA ASP A 184 -7.96 -6.72 -4.33
C ASP A 184 -9.10 -6.81 -3.30
N ALA A 185 -8.76 -7.28 -2.10
CA ALA A 185 -9.70 -7.47 -1.00
C ALA A 185 -10.24 -6.15 -0.43
N ARG A 186 -9.45 -5.07 -0.45
CA ARG A 186 -9.86 -3.74 0.03
C ARG A 186 -10.87 -3.12 -0.92
N LEU A 187 -10.63 -3.21 -2.22
CA LEU A 187 -11.60 -2.78 -3.24
C LEU A 187 -12.88 -3.62 -3.16
N ALA A 188 -12.77 -4.93 -2.95
CA ALA A 188 -13.95 -5.77 -2.70
C ALA A 188 -14.75 -5.27 -1.49
N ALA A 189 -14.04 -4.99 -0.39
CA ALA A 189 -14.67 -4.53 0.84
C ALA A 189 -15.35 -3.15 0.71
N ALA A 190 -14.71 -2.20 0.02
CA ALA A 190 -15.29 -0.91 -0.34
C ALA A 190 -16.55 -1.09 -1.21
N GLY A 191 -16.54 -2.03 -2.15
CA GLY A 191 -17.71 -2.36 -2.97
C GLY A 191 -18.89 -2.88 -2.14
N HIS A 192 -18.64 -3.73 -1.14
CA HIS A 192 -19.68 -4.17 -0.19
C HIS A 192 -20.24 -3.01 0.63
N TRP A 193 -19.39 -2.07 1.07
CA TRP A 193 -19.82 -0.90 1.83
C TRP A 193 -20.66 0.05 0.96
N LEU A 194 -20.20 0.34 -0.26
CA LEU A 194 -20.94 1.13 -1.24
C LEU A 194 -22.34 0.54 -1.50
N ALA A 195 -22.42 -0.78 -1.76
CA ALA A 195 -23.71 -1.45 -1.95
C ALA A 195 -24.62 -1.35 -0.72
N ALA A 196 -24.05 -1.39 0.49
CA ALA A 196 -24.83 -1.18 1.72
C ALA A 196 -25.35 0.26 1.83
N CYS A 197 -24.53 1.27 1.51
CA CYS A 197 -24.93 2.68 1.49
C CYS A 197 -26.05 2.95 0.48
N GLU A 198 -25.94 2.42 -0.74
CA GLU A 198 -26.98 2.55 -1.77
C GLU A 198 -28.31 1.90 -1.34
N LYS A 199 -28.24 0.73 -0.70
CA LYS A 199 -29.44 0.04 -0.21
C LYS A 199 -30.08 0.74 0.99
N ALA A 200 -29.27 1.25 1.91
CA ALA A 200 -29.74 1.90 3.13
C ALA A 200 -30.64 3.11 2.86
N ALA A 201 -30.42 3.84 1.75
CA ALA A 201 -31.27 4.96 1.34
C ALA A 201 -32.73 4.57 1.09
N SER A 202 -32.99 3.29 0.79
CA SER A 202 -34.33 2.74 0.49
C SER A 202 -34.77 1.66 1.48
N ALA A 203 -34.05 1.48 2.58
CA ALA A 203 -34.33 0.43 3.55
C ALA A 203 -35.63 0.67 4.31
N ARG A 204 -36.27 -0.43 4.73
CA ARG A 204 -37.37 -0.45 5.69
C ARG A 204 -36.95 0.22 7.00
N SER A 205 -37.93 0.73 7.73
CA SER A 205 -37.64 1.33 9.04
C SER A 205 -37.10 0.28 10.03
N PRO A 206 -36.32 0.68 11.04
CA PRO A 206 -35.83 -0.24 12.07
C PRO A 206 -36.95 -1.07 12.71
N ASP A 207 -38.12 -0.48 12.96
CA ASP A 207 -39.27 -1.17 13.57
C ASP A 207 -39.87 -2.22 12.63
N GLN A 208 -39.93 -1.93 11.32
CA GLN A 208 -40.42 -2.87 10.31
C GLN A 208 -39.48 -4.07 10.17
N LEU A 209 -38.17 -3.81 10.16
CA LEU A 209 -37.15 -4.86 10.12
C LEU A 209 -37.19 -5.72 11.38
N ALA A 210 -37.27 -5.10 12.56
CA ALA A 210 -37.38 -5.80 13.83
C ALA A 210 -38.65 -6.67 13.90
N ALA A 211 -39.80 -6.15 13.45
CA ALA A 211 -41.05 -6.91 13.41
C ALA A 211 -40.97 -8.11 12.46
N ALA A 212 -40.35 -7.96 11.28
CA ALA A 212 -40.16 -9.05 10.32
C ALA A 212 -39.26 -10.16 10.91
N ILE A 213 -38.14 -9.78 11.51
CA ILE A 213 -37.19 -10.71 12.15
C ILE A 213 -37.83 -11.42 13.37
N ALA A 214 -38.67 -10.71 14.14
CA ALA A 214 -39.41 -11.29 15.26
C ALA A 214 -40.47 -12.29 14.79
N ALA A 215 -41.16 -12.01 13.69
CA ALA A 215 -42.14 -12.91 13.08
C ALA A 215 -41.50 -14.17 12.49
N SER A 216 -40.29 -14.04 11.91
CA SER A 216 -39.51 -15.17 11.42
C SER A 216 -38.03 -14.97 11.67
N LYS A 217 -37.46 -15.77 12.58
CA LYS A 217 -36.01 -15.76 12.84
C LYS A 217 -35.16 -16.15 11.63
N ARG A 218 -35.77 -16.75 10.59
CA ARG A 218 -35.12 -17.12 9.31
C ARG A 218 -35.45 -16.13 8.18
N ASP A 219 -36.05 -14.98 8.48
CA ASP A 219 -36.13 -13.87 7.52
C ASP A 219 -34.74 -13.24 7.36
N PHE A 220 -33.90 -13.93 6.59
CA PHE A 220 -32.52 -13.53 6.34
C PHE A 220 -32.44 -12.29 5.46
N ASP A 221 -33.42 -12.05 4.59
CA ASP A 221 -33.51 -10.83 3.79
C ASP A 221 -33.68 -9.61 4.69
N ALA A 222 -34.63 -9.63 5.64
CA ALA A 222 -34.80 -8.55 6.62
C ALA A 222 -33.58 -8.38 7.53
N ARG A 223 -32.95 -9.49 7.95
CA ARG A 223 -31.76 -9.40 8.79
C ARG A 223 -30.55 -8.85 8.04
N PHE A 224 -30.36 -9.24 6.78
CA PHE A 224 -29.29 -8.72 5.95
C PHE A 224 -29.51 -7.23 5.64
N GLU A 225 -30.74 -6.82 5.35
CA GLU A 225 -31.08 -5.41 5.18
C GLU A 225 -30.77 -4.60 6.44
N LEU A 226 -31.13 -5.09 7.63
CA LEU A 226 -30.75 -4.46 8.90
C LEU A 226 -29.22 -4.34 9.03
N ALA A 227 -28.48 -5.40 8.72
CA ALA A 227 -27.02 -5.36 8.72
C ALA A 227 -26.47 -4.30 7.76
N GLN A 228 -27.05 -4.14 6.56
CA GLN A 228 -26.66 -3.11 5.60
C GLN A 228 -26.92 -1.70 6.15
N THR A 229 -28.03 -1.46 6.86
CA THR A 229 -28.27 -0.15 7.51
C THR A 229 -27.25 0.16 8.62
N HIS A 230 -26.81 -0.86 9.37
CA HIS A 230 -25.72 -0.69 10.33
C HIS A 230 -24.40 -0.40 9.62
N PHE A 231 -24.09 -1.15 8.56
CA PHE A 231 -22.86 -0.99 7.82
C PHE A 231 -22.75 0.39 7.14
N ALA A 232 -23.82 0.84 6.48
CA ALA A 232 -23.90 2.18 5.90
C ALA A 232 -23.68 3.28 6.94
N ALA A 233 -24.22 3.09 8.15
CA ALA A 233 -24.02 3.98 9.30
C ALA A 233 -22.70 3.75 10.06
N GLN A 234 -21.74 3.02 9.49
CA GLN A 234 -20.42 2.71 10.09
C GLN A 234 -20.48 1.99 11.45
N ARG A 235 -21.64 1.39 11.76
CA ARG A 235 -21.89 0.58 12.96
C ARG A 235 -21.44 -0.86 12.70
N PHE A 236 -20.14 -1.04 12.44
CA PHE A 236 -19.55 -2.28 11.92
C PHE A 236 -19.81 -3.50 12.80
N THR A 237 -19.70 -3.34 14.13
CA THR A 237 -19.93 -4.45 15.08
C THR A 237 -21.38 -4.92 15.07
N GLN A 238 -22.34 -3.99 15.07
CA GLN A 238 -23.76 -4.31 14.97
C GLN A 238 -24.11 -4.97 13.62
N ALA A 239 -23.53 -4.48 12.53
CA ALA A 239 -23.69 -5.11 11.22
C ALA A 239 -23.17 -6.56 11.24
N MET A 240 -21.97 -6.79 11.78
CA MET A 240 -21.39 -8.12 11.88
C MET A 240 -22.19 -9.07 12.77
N ASP A 241 -22.74 -8.60 13.90
CA ASP A 241 -23.59 -9.42 14.77
C ASP A 241 -24.86 -9.91 14.02
N GLU A 242 -25.50 -9.05 13.22
CA GLU A 242 -26.65 -9.44 12.39
C GLU A 242 -26.27 -10.43 11.28
N LEU A 243 -25.13 -10.21 10.62
CA LEU A 243 -24.61 -11.13 9.59
C LEU A 243 -24.26 -12.50 10.16
N LEU A 244 -23.69 -12.54 11.37
CA LEU A 244 -23.33 -13.78 12.06
C LEU A 244 -24.55 -14.66 12.33
N GLU A 245 -25.67 -14.04 12.71
CA GLU A 245 -26.92 -14.75 12.95
C GLU A 245 -27.48 -15.44 11.69
N ILE A 246 -27.24 -14.87 10.50
CA ILE A 246 -27.54 -15.50 9.22
C ILE A 246 -26.59 -16.68 9.01
N VAL A 247 -25.27 -16.46 9.10
CA VAL A 247 -24.24 -17.48 8.87
C VAL A 247 -24.43 -18.71 9.78
N MET A 248 -24.77 -18.50 11.05
CA MET A 248 -25.01 -19.58 12.02
C MET A 248 -26.23 -20.44 11.70
N ARG A 249 -27.22 -19.91 10.95
CA ARG A 249 -28.47 -20.64 10.59
C ARG A 249 -28.48 -21.15 9.17
N ASP A 250 -27.74 -20.50 8.28
CA ASP A 250 -27.60 -20.84 6.88
C ASP A 250 -26.32 -20.23 6.29
N LYS A 251 -25.25 -21.05 6.24
CA LYS A 251 -23.92 -20.65 5.75
C LYS A 251 -23.92 -20.35 4.23
N ALA A 252 -24.87 -20.91 3.48
CA ALA A 252 -24.93 -20.86 2.02
C ALA A 252 -25.92 -19.82 1.49
N TRP A 253 -26.72 -19.21 2.38
CA TRP A 253 -27.74 -18.24 2.00
C TRP A 253 -27.20 -17.17 1.05
N ASN A 254 -27.93 -16.97 -0.05
CA ASN A 254 -27.66 -16.00 -1.10
C ASN A 254 -26.20 -16.04 -1.63
N GLY A 255 -25.68 -17.25 -1.88
CA GLY A 255 -24.31 -17.41 -2.40
C GLY A 255 -23.25 -16.91 -1.42
N GLU A 256 -23.51 -17.11 -0.11
CA GLU A 256 -22.64 -16.76 1.00
C GLU A 256 -22.46 -15.25 1.20
N LEU A 257 -23.39 -14.44 0.70
CA LEU A 257 -23.32 -12.98 0.74
C LEU A 257 -23.14 -12.44 2.17
N ALA A 258 -23.80 -13.05 3.16
CA ALA A 258 -23.66 -12.65 4.56
C ALA A 258 -22.20 -12.82 5.06
N ARG A 259 -21.57 -13.96 4.75
CA ARG A 259 -20.18 -14.22 5.11
C ARG A 259 -19.22 -13.29 4.38
N LYS A 260 -19.41 -13.09 3.08
CA LYS A 260 -18.57 -12.18 2.27
C LYS A 260 -18.63 -10.74 2.79
N THR A 261 -19.83 -10.26 3.13
CA THR A 261 -20.02 -8.93 3.72
C THR A 261 -19.39 -8.83 5.11
N TYR A 262 -19.45 -9.89 5.92
CA TYR A 262 -18.78 -9.92 7.23
C TYR A 262 -17.26 -9.78 7.08
N VAL A 263 -16.66 -10.53 6.14
CA VAL A 263 -15.21 -10.47 5.86
C VAL A 263 -14.83 -9.09 5.32
N ALA A 264 -15.65 -8.49 4.46
CA ALA A 264 -15.45 -7.12 3.99
C ALA A 264 -15.39 -6.12 5.15
N ILE A 265 -16.28 -6.22 6.13
CA ILE A 265 -16.25 -5.34 7.32
C ILE A 265 -14.94 -5.53 8.10
N LEU A 266 -14.49 -6.77 8.30
CA LEU A 266 -13.22 -7.06 8.97
C LEU A 266 -12.02 -6.47 8.21
N GLU A 267 -12.04 -6.49 6.88
CA GLU A 267 -11.00 -5.89 6.04
C GLU A 267 -10.97 -4.36 6.24
N LEU A 268 -12.12 -3.69 6.19
CA LEU A 268 -12.22 -2.24 6.40
C LEU A 268 -11.78 -1.79 7.80
N MET A 269 -12.06 -2.60 8.82
CA MET A 269 -11.64 -2.34 10.20
C MET A 269 -10.16 -2.64 10.46
N SER A 270 -9.53 -3.45 9.61
CA SER A 270 -8.13 -3.80 9.77
C SER A 270 -7.25 -2.62 9.38
N LYS A 271 -6.26 -2.32 10.23
CA LYS A 271 -5.21 -1.37 9.83
C LYS A 271 -4.42 -1.95 8.66
N PRO A 272 -3.98 -1.11 7.70
CA PRO A 272 -3.01 -1.55 6.70
C PRO A 272 -1.85 -2.24 7.41
N ALA A 273 -1.51 -3.45 6.99
CA ALA A 273 -0.25 -4.03 7.43
C ALA A 273 0.86 -3.04 7.01
N PRO A 274 1.84 -2.75 7.88
CA PRO A 274 3.00 -1.97 7.45
C PRO A 274 3.56 -2.63 6.20
N ALA A 275 3.89 -1.84 5.18
CA ALA A 275 4.44 -2.33 3.93
C ALA A 275 5.54 -3.33 4.29
N LYS A 276 5.36 -4.60 3.92
CA LYS A 276 6.40 -5.59 4.13
C LYS A 276 7.57 -5.12 3.27
N ALA A 277 8.66 -4.70 3.91
CA ALA A 277 9.95 -4.67 3.23
C ALA A 277 10.09 -6.03 2.52
N GLU A 278 10.25 -6.02 1.19
CA GLU A 278 10.44 -7.23 0.41
C GLU A 278 11.73 -7.91 0.88
N ALA A 279 11.60 -8.76 1.89
CA ALA A 279 12.69 -9.55 2.41
C ALA A 279 12.92 -10.74 1.48
N ALA A 280 13.50 -10.48 0.31
CA ALA A 280 14.25 -11.49 -0.41
C ALA A 280 15.70 -11.47 0.10
N ALA A 281 15.93 -12.05 1.28
CA ALA A 281 17.30 -12.24 1.76
C ALA A 281 18.03 -13.25 0.84
N PRO A 282 19.19 -12.90 0.24
CA PRO A 282 20.05 -13.92 -0.35
C PRO A 282 20.61 -14.81 0.76
N LYS A 283 20.66 -16.12 0.51
CA LYS A 283 21.25 -17.11 1.43
C LYS A 283 22.69 -16.71 1.77
N GLY A 284 22.94 -16.28 3.02
CA GLY A 284 24.30 -16.08 3.53
C GLY A 284 24.55 -14.92 4.49
N ALA A 285 23.52 -14.21 4.98
CA ALA A 285 23.72 -13.13 5.97
C ALA A 285 23.49 -13.61 7.41
N VAL A 286 24.37 -13.16 8.29
CA VAL A 286 24.51 -13.47 9.72
C VAL A 286 23.18 -13.33 10.49
N GLU A 287 22.85 -14.36 11.27
CA GLU A 287 21.72 -14.34 12.20
C GLU A 287 21.97 -13.34 13.35
N VAL A 288 21.28 -12.21 13.30
CA VAL A 288 20.89 -11.46 14.51
C VAL A 288 19.37 -11.42 14.51
N ALA A 289 18.78 -12.42 15.14
CA ALA A 289 17.34 -12.57 15.29
C ALA A 289 16.75 -11.45 16.17
N GLY A 290 16.42 -10.32 15.55
CA GLY A 290 15.46 -9.36 16.08
C GLY A 290 14.05 -9.91 15.84
N LYS A 291 13.31 -10.20 16.91
CA LYS A 291 11.89 -10.58 16.85
C LYS A 291 11.14 -9.55 16.00
N VAL A 292 10.53 -10.00 14.90
CA VAL A 292 9.57 -9.20 14.13
C VAL A 292 8.44 -8.83 15.09
N ASN A 293 8.40 -7.57 15.48
CA ASN A 293 7.37 -7.03 16.35
C ASN A 293 6.14 -6.79 15.47
N THR A 294 5.28 -7.81 15.31
CA THR A 294 3.99 -7.62 14.63
C THR A 294 3.18 -6.63 15.44
N ALA A 295 2.75 -5.54 14.83
CA ALA A 295 1.88 -4.55 15.46
C ALA A 295 0.70 -5.26 16.16
N PRO A 296 0.34 -4.86 17.39
CA PRO A 296 -0.73 -5.52 18.12
C PRO A 296 -2.03 -5.40 17.33
N ALA A 297 -2.65 -6.55 17.04
CA ALA A 297 -3.92 -6.63 16.34
C ALA A 297 -5.04 -5.93 17.14
N ASP A 298 -5.98 -5.31 16.44
CA ASP A 298 -7.15 -4.70 17.06
C ASP A 298 -7.97 -5.78 17.81
N PRO A 299 -8.15 -5.67 19.14
CA PRO A 299 -8.79 -6.72 19.93
C PRO A 299 -10.24 -6.97 19.53
N VAL A 300 -10.93 -5.96 18.99
CA VAL A 300 -12.29 -6.09 18.47
C VAL A 300 -12.27 -6.91 17.19
N VAL A 301 -11.41 -6.57 16.23
CA VAL A 301 -11.29 -7.31 14.97
C VAL A 301 -10.98 -8.78 15.22
N ASP A 302 -10.07 -9.08 16.14
CA ASP A 302 -9.73 -10.46 16.52
C ASP A 302 -10.88 -11.21 17.19
N GLN A 303 -11.67 -10.52 18.02
CA GLN A 303 -12.88 -11.11 18.61
C GLN A 303 -13.88 -11.51 17.53
N TYR A 304 -14.12 -10.65 16.54
CA TYR A 304 -15.06 -10.94 15.46
C TYR A 304 -14.52 -12.01 14.49
N ARG A 305 -13.21 -12.04 14.20
CA ARG A 305 -12.58 -13.18 13.48
C ARG A 305 -12.83 -14.52 14.18
N ARG A 306 -12.69 -14.57 15.51
CA ARG A 306 -12.99 -15.78 16.30
C ARG A 306 -14.47 -16.17 16.24
N LYS A 307 -15.39 -15.20 16.40
CA LYS A 307 -16.83 -15.43 16.28
C LYS A 307 -17.18 -16.05 14.92
N LEU A 308 -16.64 -15.50 13.83
CA LEU A 308 -16.87 -16.03 12.48
C LEU A 308 -16.33 -17.44 12.32
N SER A 309 -15.09 -17.68 12.78
CA SER A 309 -14.49 -19.02 12.76
C SER A 309 -15.38 -20.04 13.47
N MET A 310 -15.82 -19.75 14.70
CA MET A 310 -16.71 -20.63 15.47
C MET A 310 -18.05 -20.90 14.78
N ALA A 311 -18.60 -19.93 14.05
CA ALA A 311 -19.86 -20.11 13.32
C ALA A 311 -19.70 -20.96 12.05
N LEU A 312 -18.48 -21.09 11.50
CA LEU A 312 -18.21 -21.86 10.29
C LEU A 312 -17.87 -23.33 10.56
N PHE A 313 -17.40 -23.66 11.77
CA PHE A 313 -17.32 -25.04 12.25
C PHE A 313 -18.67 -25.56 12.75
#